data_AF-A0A914HJT4-F1
#
_entry.id   AF-A0A914HJT4-F1
#
_cell.length_a   1.000
_cell.length_b   1.000
_cell.length_c   1.000
_cell.angle_alpha   90.00
_cell.angle_beta   90.00
_cell.angle_gamma   90.00
#
_symmetry.space_group_name_H-M   'P 1'
#
loop_
_entity.id
_entity.type
_entity.pdbx_description
1 polymer ?
#
loop_
_entity_poly.entity_id
_entity_poly.type
_entity_poly.pdbx_seq_one_letter_code
_entity_poly.pdbx_strand_id
1 'polypeptide(L)'
;MDGQSKGEGSAKTDNEAVRLAEVSTSSEAKAKSGGEEGLRSEEERRPSQSEPEAGRDGNDADGSSSLPNLYSKFVSSFESVIHNLVSEDDTASQPKQKLASLDLEGIASFIREEQPDIVFMVGAGLSTSAGIPDFRTPGTGLYDNLQQYDIPHPQAIFEINYFKRNPEPFFVLAKETFHDDIKPTPAHHFIRLVEEKGLLRRCFTQNIDALEYEAGVKDEKVVTAHGSYRTGTCLSCKKKYSQQWLRAQVNATKVPHCAVCKNGVVKPDIVFFGESLPSRFFSASLVDMPKCGLLIIMGTSLVVHPFASLVDEVPADTPRLLINLQPVGTNSLRYEEAENIRDVFWQGECDEGAKRLAKLLGWDQELKMLIKKSEDK
;
A
#
# COMPACT_ATOMS: atom_id res chain seq x y z
N MET A 1 18.10 73.35 15.46
CA MET A 1 18.80 72.30 16.25
C MET A 1 17.76 71.26 16.68
N ASP A 2 17.02 70.64 15.75
CA ASP A 2 17.43 69.71 14.66
C ASP A 2 17.59 68.29 15.21
N GLY A 3 17.08 67.21 14.59
CA GLY A 3 16.30 67.10 13.36
C GLY A 3 16.00 65.62 13.05
N GLN A 4 15.05 65.33 12.16
CA GLN A 4 14.71 63.95 11.76
C GLN A 4 15.72 63.35 10.77
N SER A 5 15.97 62.04 10.85
CA SER A 5 16.17 61.10 9.71
C SER A 5 16.29 59.68 10.28
N LYS A 6 15.43 58.72 9.89
CA LYS A 6 15.44 57.90 8.66
C LYS A 6 16.67 57.00 8.52
N GLY A 7 16.40 55.69 8.54
CA GLY A 7 17.35 54.61 8.24
C GLY A 7 16.57 53.30 8.05
N GLU A 8 16.12 53.04 6.83
CA GLU A 8 15.44 51.79 6.45
C GLU A 8 16.46 50.65 6.34
N GLY A 9 16.17 49.50 6.95
CA GLY A 9 17.03 48.32 6.93
C GLY A 9 16.22 47.07 6.58
N SER A 10 16.29 46.65 5.32
CA SER A 10 15.45 45.58 4.76
C SER A 10 15.67 44.22 5.44
N ALA A 11 14.59 43.65 5.98
CA ALA A 11 14.56 42.24 6.37
C ALA A 11 14.38 41.36 5.11
N LYS A 12 15.49 40.83 4.60
CA LYS A 12 15.44 39.66 3.71
C LYS A 12 15.19 38.41 4.57
N THR A 13 13.96 37.93 4.58
CA THR A 13 13.66 36.53 4.94
C THR A 13 13.51 35.75 3.65
N ASP A 14 14.37 34.76 3.44
CA ASP A 14 14.42 33.97 2.22
C ASP A 14 13.11 33.18 2.04
N ASN A 15 12.41 33.45 0.94
CA ASN A 15 11.14 32.83 0.59
C ASN A 15 11.35 31.88 -0.60
N GLU A 16 11.99 30.74 -0.33
CA GLU A 16 12.28 29.69 -1.31
C GLU A 16 11.81 28.32 -0.81
N ALA A 17 10.52 28.25 -0.47
CA ALA A 17 9.85 27.02 -0.03
C ALA A 17 8.43 26.84 -0.63
N VAL A 18 8.11 27.51 -1.74
CA VAL A 18 6.88 27.30 -2.52
C VAL A 18 7.15 27.48 -4.01
N ARG A 19 7.49 26.39 -4.71
CA ARG A 19 7.37 26.17 -6.18
C ARG A 19 8.03 24.85 -6.57
N LEU A 20 7.27 23.75 -6.58
CA LEU A 20 7.55 22.54 -7.36
C LEU A 20 6.29 21.64 -7.43
N ALA A 21 5.19 22.26 -7.81
CA ALA A 21 4.02 21.63 -8.41
C ALA A 21 3.64 22.47 -9.64
N GLU A 22 2.98 21.87 -10.64
CA GLU A 22 2.67 22.46 -11.96
C GLU A 22 3.83 22.55 -12.98
N VAL A 23 4.23 21.42 -13.59
CA VAL A 23 4.52 21.37 -15.04
C VAL A 23 4.20 19.97 -15.58
N SER A 24 3.18 19.82 -16.44
CA SER A 24 3.25 19.04 -17.71
C SER A 24 1.88 18.74 -18.39
N THR A 25 1.06 19.73 -18.73
CA THR A 25 0.00 19.56 -19.75
C THR A 25 -0.26 20.86 -20.53
N SER A 26 0.51 21.13 -21.58
CA SER A 26 0.07 21.83 -22.81
C SER A 26 1.23 22.09 -23.78
N SER A 27 1.14 21.55 -24.99
CA SER A 27 1.07 22.32 -26.25
C SER A 27 1.34 21.42 -27.47
N GLU A 28 0.39 21.42 -28.41
CA GLU A 28 0.61 20.91 -29.76
C GLU A 28 0.94 22.06 -30.73
N ALA A 29 1.76 21.73 -31.75
CA ALA A 29 1.81 22.31 -33.09
C ALA A 29 2.08 23.83 -33.31
N LYS A 30 3.21 24.15 -33.99
CA LYS A 30 3.22 24.78 -35.34
C LYS A 30 4.61 24.94 -36.02
N ALA A 31 4.82 24.13 -37.07
CA ALA A 31 5.21 24.47 -38.46
C ALA A 31 6.38 25.44 -38.87
N LYS A 32 7.18 24.96 -39.86
CA LYS A 32 7.96 25.67 -40.92
C LYS A 32 9.30 26.35 -40.52
N SER A 33 10.37 26.41 -41.34
CA SER A 33 10.62 25.99 -42.76
C SER A 33 12.12 25.99 -43.16
N GLY A 34 12.48 25.21 -44.21
CA GLY A 34 13.73 25.32 -45.01
C GLY A 34 14.88 24.37 -44.61
N GLY A 35 15.70 23.81 -45.51
CA GLY A 35 15.70 23.78 -46.99
C GLY A 35 17.03 23.21 -47.54
N GLU A 36 16.99 22.46 -48.66
CA GLU A 36 18.12 21.95 -49.49
C GLU A 36 19.07 20.90 -48.80
N GLU A 37 19.70 19.91 -49.47
CA GLU A 37 19.83 19.49 -50.88
C GLU A 37 20.20 17.98 -50.96
N GLY A 38 20.19 17.28 -52.12
CA GLY A 38 21.00 16.02 -52.25
C GLY A 38 20.51 14.73 -52.97
N LEU A 39 19.66 14.79 -54.01
CA LEU A 39 19.63 13.92 -55.22
C LEU A 39 19.99 12.39 -55.24
N ARG A 40 19.13 11.63 -55.96
CA ARG A 40 19.27 10.31 -56.69
C ARG A 40 18.63 9.07 -56.03
N SER A 41 17.97 8.14 -56.75
CA SER A 41 17.40 8.13 -58.13
C SER A 41 16.60 6.82 -58.37
N GLU A 42 15.38 6.93 -58.90
CA GLU A 42 14.67 5.95 -59.79
C GLU A 42 14.47 4.49 -59.28
N GLU A 43 13.47 3.69 -59.69
CA GLU A 43 12.50 3.78 -60.79
C GLU A 43 11.15 3.09 -60.41
N GLU A 44 10.09 3.30 -61.17
CA GLU A 44 8.72 2.82 -60.88
C GLU A 44 8.43 1.37 -61.31
N ARG A 45 7.42 0.71 -60.70
CA ARG A 45 6.25 0.10 -61.40
C ARG A 45 5.23 -0.58 -60.48
N ARG A 46 3.97 -0.12 -60.58
CA ARG A 46 2.70 -0.89 -60.42
C ARG A 46 2.15 -1.15 -61.86
N PRO A 47 1.07 -1.94 -62.14
CA PRO A 47 -0.03 -2.49 -61.32
C PRO A 47 0.06 -4.05 -61.22
N SER A 48 -0.95 -4.89 -60.96
CA SER A 48 -2.43 -4.79 -60.93
C SER A 48 -3.12 -5.78 -59.97
N GLN A 49 -4.45 -5.86 -60.04
CA GLN A 49 -5.35 -6.76 -59.28
C GLN A 49 -5.53 -8.13 -59.95
N SER A 50 -5.73 -9.20 -59.16
CA SER A 50 -6.78 -10.23 -59.40
C SER A 50 -6.83 -11.30 -58.28
N GLU A 51 -7.99 -11.42 -57.63
CA GLU A 51 -8.53 -12.68 -57.09
C GLU A 51 -9.21 -13.47 -58.25
N PRO A 52 -9.57 -14.79 -58.16
CA PRO A 52 -9.99 -15.50 -56.94
C PRO A 52 -9.64 -17.02 -56.79
N GLU A 53 -10.14 -17.57 -55.68
CA GLU A 53 -10.67 -18.94 -55.45
C GLU A 53 -9.79 -20.16 -55.09
N ALA A 54 -10.30 -20.87 -54.06
CA ALA A 54 -10.33 -22.33 -53.85
C ALA A 54 -9.08 -23.11 -53.36
N GLY A 55 -8.83 -23.03 -52.04
CA GLY A 55 -8.95 -24.19 -51.14
C GLY A 55 -7.82 -25.23 -51.03
N ARG A 56 -7.30 -25.41 -49.80
CA ARG A 56 -7.28 -26.70 -49.05
C ARG A 56 -6.72 -26.53 -47.64
N ASP A 57 -7.11 -27.45 -46.76
CA ASP A 57 -6.88 -27.42 -45.31
C ASP A 57 -5.42 -27.55 -44.88
N GLY A 58 -5.07 -26.84 -43.81
CA GLY A 58 -3.81 -26.97 -43.08
C GLY A 58 -3.99 -26.39 -41.67
N ASN A 59 -3.94 -27.25 -40.65
CA ASN A 59 -4.03 -26.82 -39.24
C ASN A 59 -2.81 -25.98 -38.85
N ASP A 60 -3.03 -24.77 -38.36
CA ASP A 60 -2.13 -24.11 -37.41
C ASP A 60 -2.93 -23.71 -36.17
N ALA A 61 -2.56 -24.29 -35.02
CA ALA A 61 -3.21 -24.04 -33.74
C ALA A 61 -2.51 -22.88 -33.03
N ASP A 62 -3.22 -21.75 -32.87
CA ASP A 62 -2.71 -20.61 -32.11
C ASP A 62 -2.61 -20.96 -30.61
N GLY A 63 -1.37 -20.96 -30.11
CA GLY A 63 -1.00 -21.40 -28.77
C GLY A 63 -1.23 -20.33 -27.70
N SER A 64 -2.46 -19.84 -27.52
CA SER A 64 -2.81 -19.02 -26.35
C SER A 64 -2.87 -19.89 -25.08
N SER A 65 -1.76 -19.93 -24.33
CA SER A 65 -1.67 -20.74 -23.11
C SER A 65 -2.54 -20.16 -21.99
N SER A 66 -3.68 -20.80 -21.75
CA SER A 66 -4.68 -20.43 -20.75
C SER A 66 -4.12 -20.28 -19.32
N LEU A 67 -4.33 -19.12 -18.69
CA LEU A 67 -4.35 -19.01 -17.22
C LEU A 67 -5.57 -19.77 -16.65
N PRO A 68 -5.47 -20.35 -15.45
CA PRO A 68 -6.19 -21.58 -15.15
C PRO A 68 -7.68 -21.41 -14.81
N ASN A 69 -8.42 -22.46 -15.20
CA ASN A 69 -9.84 -22.78 -14.99
C ASN A 69 -10.28 -22.92 -13.51
N LEU A 70 -9.57 -22.26 -12.58
CA LEU A 70 -9.87 -22.20 -11.15
C LEU A 70 -10.52 -20.86 -10.78
N TYR A 71 -10.08 -19.76 -11.41
CA TYR A 71 -10.68 -18.44 -11.21
C TYR A 71 -12.10 -18.38 -11.77
N SER A 72 -12.31 -18.90 -12.99
CA SER A 72 -13.64 -19.08 -13.59
C SER A 72 -14.58 -19.89 -12.69
N LYS A 73 -14.15 -21.07 -12.23
CA LYS A 73 -14.94 -21.92 -11.33
C LYS A 73 -15.22 -21.28 -9.98
N PHE A 74 -14.30 -20.47 -9.45
CA PHE A 74 -14.52 -19.69 -8.24
C PHE A 74 -15.60 -18.64 -8.46
N VAL A 75 -15.49 -17.83 -9.52
CA VAL A 75 -16.49 -16.82 -9.90
C VAL A 75 -17.87 -17.46 -10.15
N SER A 76 -17.97 -18.53 -10.93
CA SER A 76 -19.27 -19.20 -11.19
C SER A 76 -19.90 -19.81 -9.92
N SER A 77 -19.07 -20.30 -8.98
CA SER A 77 -19.57 -20.78 -7.68
C SER A 77 -20.02 -19.60 -6.80
N PHE A 78 -19.31 -18.46 -6.87
CA PHE A 78 -19.63 -17.24 -6.14
C PHE A 78 -20.95 -16.61 -6.64
N GLU A 79 -21.12 -16.48 -7.96
CA GLU A 79 -22.37 -16.03 -8.60
C GLU A 79 -23.56 -16.92 -8.21
N SER A 80 -23.39 -18.25 -8.21
CA SER A 80 -24.44 -19.18 -7.81
C SER A 80 -24.78 -19.10 -6.31
N VAL A 81 -23.82 -18.79 -5.44
CA VAL A 81 -24.07 -18.59 -4.00
C VAL A 81 -24.78 -17.25 -3.76
N ILE A 82 -24.37 -16.17 -4.43
CA ILE A 82 -25.08 -14.87 -4.37
C ILE A 82 -26.53 -15.04 -4.84
N HIS A 83 -26.76 -15.67 -5.99
CA HIS A 83 -28.10 -15.84 -6.56
C HIS A 83 -29.02 -16.76 -5.72
N ASN A 84 -28.47 -17.67 -4.92
CA ASN A 84 -29.26 -18.51 -4.00
C ASN A 84 -29.46 -17.89 -2.61
N LEU A 85 -28.73 -16.82 -2.26
CA LEU A 85 -28.89 -16.08 -1.00
C LEU A 85 -29.79 -14.86 -1.14
N VAL A 86 -29.97 -14.32 -2.36
CA VAL A 86 -30.97 -13.28 -2.65
C VAL A 86 -32.32 -13.94 -2.91
N SER A 87 -33.03 -14.29 -1.83
CA SER A 87 -34.48 -14.46 -1.88
C SER A 87 -35.14 -13.10 -2.14
N GLU A 88 -36.06 -13.04 -3.11
CA GLU A 88 -36.73 -11.82 -3.57
C GLU A 88 -37.74 -11.26 -2.55
N ASP A 89 -37.26 -10.73 -1.42
CA ASP A 89 -38.08 -9.94 -0.50
C ASP A 89 -37.20 -9.01 0.37
N ASP A 90 -36.57 -8.02 -0.27
CA ASP A 90 -35.92 -6.92 0.46
C ASP A 90 -36.13 -5.60 -0.28
N THR A 91 -37.03 -4.76 0.23
CA THR A 91 -37.16 -3.37 -0.20
C THR A 91 -35.93 -2.61 0.31
N ALA A 92 -34.82 -2.72 -0.41
CA ALA A 92 -33.51 -2.22 0.00
C ALA A 92 -33.58 -0.75 0.45
N SER A 93 -33.62 -0.54 1.77
CA SER A 93 -33.69 0.80 2.32
C SER A 93 -32.39 1.53 2.03
N GLN A 94 -32.45 2.75 1.50
CA GLN A 94 -31.27 3.56 1.23
C GLN A 94 -30.35 3.59 2.47
N PRO A 95 -29.02 3.40 2.31
CA PRO A 95 -28.10 3.35 3.43
C PRO A 95 -28.17 4.66 4.22
N LYS A 96 -28.17 4.55 5.55
CA LYS A 96 -28.36 5.68 6.46
C LYS A 96 -27.06 6.02 7.16
N GLN A 97 -26.85 7.32 7.40
CA GLN A 97 -25.76 7.78 8.25
C GLN A 97 -25.91 7.23 9.67
N LYS A 98 -24.88 6.52 10.15
CA LYS A 98 -24.79 6.01 11.53
C LYS A 98 -24.08 6.97 12.49
N LEU A 99 -23.24 7.87 11.97
CA LEU A 99 -22.47 8.81 12.78
C LEU A 99 -23.31 10.03 13.17
N ALA A 100 -23.18 10.50 14.41
CA ALA A 100 -23.80 11.75 14.84
C ALA A 100 -23.23 12.99 14.11
N SER A 101 -21.96 12.93 13.72
CA SER A 101 -21.23 13.93 12.95
C SER A 101 -20.16 13.27 12.08
N LEU A 102 -19.83 13.85 10.92
CA LEU A 102 -18.81 13.33 9.99
C LEU A 102 -17.40 13.86 10.34
N ASP A 103 -17.04 13.73 11.61
CA ASP A 103 -15.76 14.16 12.19
C ASP A 103 -15.22 13.11 13.17
N LEU A 104 -14.04 13.36 13.74
CA LEU A 104 -13.36 12.41 14.62
C LEU A 104 -14.09 12.24 15.96
N GLU A 105 -14.77 13.29 16.41
CA GLU A 105 -15.68 13.31 17.56
C GLU A 105 -16.89 12.38 17.34
N GLY A 106 -17.48 12.39 16.15
CA GLY A 106 -18.57 11.50 15.75
C GLY A 106 -18.14 10.03 15.67
N ILE A 107 -16.96 9.75 15.11
CA ILE A 107 -16.33 8.42 15.16
C ILE A 107 -16.11 7.97 16.61
N ALA A 108 -15.59 8.86 17.47
CA ALA A 108 -15.35 8.53 18.87
C ALA A 108 -16.64 8.24 19.65
N SER A 109 -17.74 8.96 19.38
CA SER A 109 -19.04 8.64 19.98
C SER A 109 -19.58 7.30 19.50
N PHE A 110 -19.54 7.04 18.18
CA PHE A 110 -19.95 5.76 17.60
C PHE A 110 -19.18 4.57 18.20
N ILE A 111 -17.87 4.69 18.41
CA ILE A 111 -17.07 3.63 19.08
C ILE A 111 -17.53 3.39 20.53
N ARG A 112 -17.86 4.44 21.29
CA ARG A 112 -18.30 4.31 22.70
C ARG A 112 -19.71 3.74 22.83
N GLU A 113 -20.60 4.12 21.92
CA GLU A 113 -22.03 3.79 21.98
C GLU A 113 -22.31 2.42 21.37
N GLU A 114 -21.79 2.15 20.17
CA GLU A 114 -22.12 0.95 19.39
C GLU A 114 -21.09 -0.17 19.54
N GLN A 115 -19.88 0.12 20.05
CA GLN A 115 -18.78 -0.85 20.21
C GLN A 115 -18.55 -1.74 18.96
N PRO A 116 -18.28 -1.13 17.78
CA PRO A 116 -18.23 -1.84 16.50
C PRO A 116 -17.04 -2.80 16.38
N ASP A 117 -17.20 -3.84 15.57
CA ASP A 117 -16.09 -4.65 15.04
C ASP A 117 -15.18 -3.78 14.15
N ILE A 118 -14.01 -3.38 14.64
CA ILE A 118 -13.10 -2.45 13.93
C ILE A 118 -12.14 -3.21 13.02
N VAL A 119 -12.13 -2.87 11.72
CA VAL A 119 -11.10 -3.30 10.77
C VAL A 119 -10.14 -2.14 10.51
N PHE A 120 -8.84 -2.41 10.58
CA PHE A 120 -7.80 -1.48 10.15
C PHE A 120 -7.27 -1.85 8.77
N MET A 121 -7.02 -0.83 7.94
CA MET A 121 -6.24 -0.90 6.70
C MET A 121 -5.06 0.07 6.80
N VAL A 122 -3.84 -0.45 6.87
CA VAL A 122 -2.65 0.37 7.14
C VAL A 122 -1.55 0.23 6.09
N GLY A 123 -0.79 1.31 5.90
CA GLY A 123 0.36 1.36 4.99
C GLY A 123 1.56 2.12 5.58
N ALA A 124 2.51 2.47 4.72
CA ALA A 124 3.84 2.94 5.14
C ALA A 124 3.83 4.20 6.02
N GLY A 125 2.83 5.08 5.85
CA GLY A 125 2.61 6.27 6.68
C GLY A 125 2.23 5.97 8.14
N LEU A 126 1.95 4.70 8.50
CA LEU A 126 1.85 4.25 9.89
C LEU A 126 3.24 4.16 10.56
N SER A 127 4.29 3.91 9.77
CA SER A 127 5.65 3.59 10.24
C SER A 127 6.68 4.72 10.02
N THR A 128 6.31 5.84 9.41
CA THR A 128 7.24 6.95 9.10
C THR A 128 7.92 7.53 10.33
N SER A 129 7.19 7.70 11.44
CA SER A 129 7.75 8.19 12.70
C SER A 129 8.64 7.19 13.44
N ALA A 130 8.67 5.92 13.03
CA ALA A 130 9.63 4.93 13.53
C ALA A 130 11.04 5.08 12.92
N GLY A 131 11.25 6.07 12.04
CA GLY A 131 12.54 6.30 11.39
C GLY A 131 12.83 5.34 10.24
N ILE A 132 11.84 4.57 9.76
CA ILE A 132 11.97 3.80 8.51
C ILE A 132 12.14 4.80 7.36
N PRO A 133 13.30 4.85 6.67
CA PRO A 133 13.51 5.82 5.61
C PRO A 133 12.55 5.54 4.47
N ASP A 134 12.00 6.60 3.86
CA ASP A 134 11.32 6.41 2.59
C ASP A 134 12.35 6.02 1.51
N PHE A 135 11.92 5.25 0.52
CA PHE A 135 12.83 4.77 -0.50
C PHE A 135 13.30 5.87 -1.47
N ARG A 136 12.55 6.97 -1.63
CA ARG A 136 12.51 7.83 -2.82
C ARG A 136 13.06 9.25 -2.63
N THR A 137 13.26 9.73 -1.41
CA THR A 137 13.74 11.10 -1.16
C THR A 137 15.18 11.29 -1.66
N PRO A 138 15.46 12.27 -2.56
CA PRO A 138 16.82 12.50 -3.05
C PRO A 138 17.80 12.88 -1.93
N GLY A 139 18.99 12.27 -1.91
CA GLY A 139 20.07 12.58 -0.96
C GLY A 139 19.96 11.89 0.41
N THR A 140 18.84 11.22 0.70
CA THR A 140 18.65 10.42 1.94
C THR A 140 17.95 9.08 1.71
N GLY A 141 17.29 8.88 0.58
CA GLY A 141 16.58 7.65 0.21
C GLY A 141 17.54 6.57 -0.29
N LEU A 142 17.25 5.30 0.03
CA LEU A 142 18.18 4.18 -0.16
C LEU A 142 18.61 3.92 -1.61
N TYR A 143 17.94 4.47 -2.64
CA TYR A 143 18.38 4.30 -4.03
C TYR A 143 19.75 4.93 -4.33
N ASP A 144 20.19 5.94 -3.56
CA ASP A 144 21.52 6.55 -3.75
C ASP A 144 22.66 5.54 -3.48
N ASN A 145 22.47 4.58 -2.57
CA ASN A 145 23.42 3.50 -2.28
C ASN A 145 23.43 2.38 -3.35
N LEU A 146 22.50 2.42 -4.31
CA LEU A 146 22.27 1.37 -5.29
C LEU A 146 22.73 1.71 -6.72
N GLN A 147 23.33 2.89 -6.94
CA GLN A 147 23.83 3.34 -8.24
C GLN A 147 24.80 2.33 -8.92
N GLN A 148 25.51 1.52 -8.13
CA GLN A 148 26.42 0.47 -8.61
C GLN A 148 25.75 -0.73 -9.30
N TYR A 149 24.42 -0.88 -9.21
CA TYR A 149 23.69 -2.08 -9.63
C TYR A 149 22.92 -1.95 -10.95
N ASP A 150 23.09 -0.85 -11.68
CA ASP A 150 22.46 -0.54 -12.98
C ASP A 150 20.96 -0.92 -13.02
N ILE A 151 20.23 -0.39 -12.03
CA ILE A 151 18.83 -0.74 -11.79
C ILE A 151 17.97 0.04 -12.80
N PRO A 152 17.18 -0.63 -13.68
CA PRO A 152 16.50 0.03 -14.78
C PRO A 152 15.45 1.05 -14.33
N HIS A 153 14.82 0.81 -13.18
CA HIS A 153 13.89 1.72 -12.51
C HIS A 153 13.79 1.34 -11.03
N PRO A 154 13.52 2.28 -10.11
CA PRO A 154 13.62 2.04 -8.66
C PRO A 154 12.80 0.84 -8.13
N GLN A 155 11.64 0.55 -8.74
CA GLN A 155 10.79 -0.57 -8.32
C GLN A 155 11.37 -1.96 -8.68
N ALA A 156 12.33 -2.04 -9.60
CA ALA A 156 12.86 -3.31 -10.11
C ALA A 156 13.49 -4.19 -9.01
N ILE A 157 14.06 -3.61 -7.96
CA ILE A 157 14.61 -4.38 -6.82
C ILE A 157 13.53 -5.17 -6.06
N PHE A 158 12.27 -4.79 -6.21
CA PHE A 158 11.10 -5.48 -5.66
C PHE A 158 10.36 -6.33 -6.71
N GLU A 159 10.92 -6.54 -7.91
CA GLU A 159 10.36 -7.47 -8.90
C GLU A 159 10.95 -8.87 -8.76
N ILE A 160 10.08 -9.90 -8.71
CA ILE A 160 10.53 -11.28 -8.46
C ILE A 160 11.47 -11.81 -9.56
N ASN A 161 11.31 -11.33 -10.80
CA ASN A 161 12.15 -11.73 -11.92
C ASN A 161 13.51 -11.03 -11.91
N TYR A 162 13.61 -9.79 -11.42
CA TYR A 162 14.88 -9.14 -11.14
C TYR A 162 15.59 -9.85 -9.99
N PHE A 163 14.91 -10.05 -8.85
CA PHE A 163 15.47 -10.71 -7.66
C PHE A 163 16.03 -12.11 -7.94
N LYS A 164 15.34 -12.92 -8.76
CA LYS A 164 15.82 -14.25 -9.16
C LYS A 164 17.10 -14.22 -10.02
N ARG A 165 17.36 -13.12 -10.74
CA ARG A 165 18.58 -12.92 -11.55
C ARG A 165 19.70 -12.28 -10.73
N ASN A 166 19.38 -11.26 -9.95
CA ASN A 166 20.30 -10.54 -9.08
C ASN A 166 19.63 -10.19 -7.74
N PRO A 167 19.81 -10.99 -6.68
CA PRO A 167 19.22 -10.74 -5.37
C PRO A 167 20.04 -9.77 -4.50
N GLU A 168 21.30 -9.50 -4.84
CA GLU A 168 22.22 -8.69 -4.01
C GLU A 168 21.71 -7.26 -3.73
N PRO A 169 21.16 -6.50 -4.70
CA PRO A 169 20.70 -5.12 -4.46
C PRO A 169 19.59 -5.05 -3.40
N PHE A 170 18.69 -6.03 -3.40
CA PHE A 170 17.65 -6.15 -2.37
C PHE A 170 18.25 -6.43 -0.99
N PHE A 171 19.30 -7.26 -0.89
CA PHE A 171 19.89 -7.59 0.41
C PHE A 171 20.80 -6.49 0.97
N VAL A 172 21.42 -5.68 0.10
CA VAL A 172 22.08 -4.42 0.51
C VAL A 172 21.04 -3.47 1.10
N LEU A 173 19.94 -3.22 0.37
CA LEU A 173 18.81 -2.43 0.85
C LEU A 173 18.25 -2.94 2.20
N ALA A 174 17.97 -4.25 2.27
CA ALA A 174 17.42 -4.91 3.46
C ALA A 174 18.32 -4.75 4.69
N LYS A 175 19.65 -4.72 4.51
CA LYS A 175 20.60 -4.52 5.61
C LYS A 175 20.50 -3.12 6.23
N GLU A 176 20.23 -2.11 5.42
CA GLU A 176 20.02 -0.73 5.88
C GLU A 176 18.62 -0.58 6.52
N THR A 177 17.59 -1.21 5.94
CA THR A 177 16.20 -1.08 6.43
C THR A 177 15.84 -1.92 7.66
N PHE A 178 16.41 -3.12 7.86
CA PHE A 178 15.98 -4.05 8.91
C PHE A 178 16.96 -4.14 10.10
N HIS A 179 17.31 -3.00 10.69
CA HIS A 179 18.09 -2.92 11.92
C HIS A 179 17.22 -3.04 13.19
N ASP A 180 17.82 -3.46 14.31
CA ASP A 180 17.07 -3.88 15.52
C ASP A 180 16.48 -2.73 16.35
N ASP A 181 16.86 -1.48 16.07
CA ASP A 181 16.46 -0.29 16.86
C ASP A 181 15.09 0.31 16.48
N ILE A 182 14.45 -0.20 15.41
CA ILE A 182 13.16 0.31 14.93
C ILE A 182 12.04 -0.13 15.87
N LYS A 183 11.40 0.84 16.54
CA LYS A 183 10.30 0.62 17.49
C LYS A 183 8.93 0.94 16.87
N PRO A 184 7.84 0.28 17.31
CA PRO A 184 6.50 0.61 16.82
C PRO A 184 6.07 2.03 17.19
N THR A 185 5.31 2.66 16.29
CA THR A 185 4.80 4.02 16.50
C THR A 185 3.61 4.05 17.45
N PRO A 186 3.28 5.20 18.08
CA PRO A 186 2.02 5.41 18.80
C PRO A 186 0.77 4.90 18.06
N ALA A 187 0.71 5.01 16.73
CA ALA A 187 -0.40 4.49 15.94
C ALA A 187 -0.46 2.94 15.92
N HIS A 188 0.68 2.24 15.90
CA HIS A 188 0.71 0.78 16.09
C HIS A 188 0.20 0.39 17.48
N HIS A 189 0.62 1.13 18.51
CA HIS A 189 0.15 0.92 19.88
C HIS A 189 -1.35 1.22 20.06
N PHE A 190 -1.93 2.10 19.24
CA PHE A 190 -3.37 2.32 19.22
C PHE A 190 -4.13 1.12 18.64
N ILE A 191 -3.63 0.47 17.58
CA ILE A 191 -4.21 -0.79 17.06
C ILE A 191 -4.17 -1.88 18.15
N ARG A 192 -3.06 -1.98 18.88
CA ARG A 192 -2.96 -2.87 20.06
C ARG A 192 -3.96 -2.51 21.15
N LEU A 193 -4.16 -1.24 21.44
CA LEU A 193 -5.13 -0.81 22.45
C LEU A 193 -6.56 -1.17 22.04
N VAL A 194 -6.93 -0.99 20.76
CA VAL A 194 -8.23 -1.43 20.22
C VAL A 194 -8.40 -2.96 20.32
N GLU A 195 -7.31 -3.74 20.24
CA GLU A 195 -7.33 -5.16 20.55
C GLU A 195 -7.60 -5.43 22.04
N GLU A 196 -6.94 -4.72 22.95
CA GLU A 196 -7.12 -4.88 24.40
C GLU A 196 -8.53 -4.44 24.87
N LYS A 197 -9.18 -3.52 24.14
CA LYS A 197 -10.60 -3.18 24.31
C LYS A 197 -11.56 -4.22 23.73
N GLY A 198 -11.07 -5.25 23.04
CA GLY A 198 -11.89 -6.30 22.44
C GLY A 198 -12.54 -5.94 21.11
N LEU A 199 -12.28 -4.74 20.58
CA LEU A 199 -12.95 -4.18 19.39
C LEU A 199 -12.22 -4.49 18.08
N LEU A 200 -10.93 -4.87 18.12
CA LEU A 200 -10.18 -5.17 16.89
C LEU A 200 -10.69 -6.45 16.24
N ARG A 201 -11.39 -6.33 15.12
CA ARG A 201 -11.77 -7.45 14.25
C ARG A 201 -10.54 -7.98 13.49
N ARG A 202 -9.83 -7.08 12.81
CA ARG A 202 -8.70 -7.39 11.91
C ARG A 202 -7.81 -6.16 11.67
N CYS A 203 -6.50 -6.36 11.52
CA CYS A 203 -5.60 -5.40 10.90
C CYS A 203 -5.07 -5.97 9.58
N PHE A 204 -5.44 -5.35 8.46
CA PHE A 204 -4.83 -5.58 7.14
C PHE A 204 -3.69 -4.57 6.96
N THR A 205 -2.47 -5.06 6.76
CA THR A 205 -1.29 -4.20 6.60
C THR A 205 -0.62 -4.43 5.25
N GLN A 206 -0.22 -3.33 4.61
CA GLN A 206 0.68 -3.32 3.45
C GLN A 206 2.16 -3.35 3.86
N ASN A 207 2.46 -3.16 5.14
CA ASN A 207 3.82 -3.05 5.65
C ASN A 207 4.46 -4.42 5.81
N ILE A 208 5.78 -4.43 5.71
CA ILE A 208 6.62 -5.64 5.79
C ILE A 208 7.56 -5.61 7.01
N ASP A 209 7.60 -4.48 7.71
CA ASP A 209 8.45 -4.17 8.87
C ASP A 209 8.13 -5.02 10.11
N ALA A 210 6.89 -5.50 10.21
CA ALA A 210 6.32 -6.29 11.30
C ALA A 210 6.07 -5.51 12.61
N LEU A 211 6.00 -4.18 12.58
CA LEU A 211 5.83 -3.35 13.76
C LEU A 211 4.46 -3.55 14.47
N GLU A 212 3.45 -4.09 13.79
CA GLU A 212 2.17 -4.47 14.44
C GLU A 212 2.39 -5.60 15.46
N TYR A 213 3.24 -6.57 15.12
CA TYR A 213 3.57 -7.70 16.00
C TYR A 213 4.47 -7.26 17.16
N GLU A 214 5.43 -6.37 16.91
CA GLU A 214 6.30 -5.79 17.95
C GLU A 214 5.50 -4.89 18.92
N ALA A 215 4.47 -4.19 18.43
CA ALA A 215 3.49 -3.49 19.28
C ALA A 215 2.63 -4.44 20.12
N GLY A 216 2.69 -5.75 19.83
CA GLY A 216 2.01 -6.82 20.56
C GLY A 216 0.65 -7.21 19.99
N VAL A 217 0.26 -6.73 18.80
CA VAL A 217 -0.98 -7.19 18.13
C VAL A 217 -0.81 -8.67 17.78
N LYS A 218 -1.77 -9.50 18.19
CA LYS A 218 -1.62 -10.96 18.03
C LYS A 218 -1.62 -11.40 16.56
N ASP A 219 -0.86 -12.46 16.27
CA ASP A 219 -0.76 -13.08 14.93
C ASP A 219 -2.13 -13.42 14.31
N GLU A 220 -3.11 -13.86 15.10
CA GLU A 220 -4.45 -14.15 14.60
C GLU A 220 -5.30 -12.91 14.30
N LYS A 221 -4.82 -11.69 14.60
CA LYS A 221 -5.44 -10.40 14.27
C LYS A 221 -4.77 -9.67 13.11
N VAL A 222 -3.53 -9.99 12.76
CA VAL A 222 -2.82 -9.38 11.63
C VAL A 222 -2.98 -10.19 10.34
N VAL A 223 -3.12 -9.48 9.21
CA VAL A 223 -3.05 -10.00 7.84
C VAL A 223 -2.11 -9.10 7.04
N THR A 224 -0.91 -9.62 6.80
CA THR A 224 0.12 -8.95 5.99
C THR A 224 -0.14 -9.18 4.51
N ALA A 225 -0.75 -8.21 3.84
CA ALA A 225 -1.11 -8.28 2.42
C ALA A 225 0.14 -8.46 1.54
N HIS A 226 1.21 -7.73 1.85
CA HIS A 226 2.50 -7.84 1.16
C HIS A 226 3.51 -8.76 1.88
N GLY A 227 3.03 -9.69 2.72
CA GLY A 227 3.89 -10.58 3.50
C GLY A 227 4.72 -9.83 4.56
N SER A 228 5.75 -10.47 5.11
CA SER A 228 6.52 -9.91 6.24
C SER A 228 7.94 -10.45 6.32
N TYR A 229 8.85 -9.66 6.89
CA TYR A 229 10.22 -10.08 7.18
C TYR A 229 10.32 -11.08 8.37
N ARG A 230 9.22 -11.43 9.04
CA ARG A 230 9.21 -12.39 10.18
C ARG A 230 9.66 -13.82 9.82
N THR A 231 9.57 -14.22 8.55
CA THR A 231 10.07 -15.52 8.06
C THR A 231 10.69 -15.38 6.68
N GLY A 232 11.47 -16.38 6.27
CA GLY A 232 11.99 -16.48 4.91
C GLY A 232 12.00 -17.91 4.39
N THR A 233 11.81 -18.06 3.09
CA THR A 233 11.69 -19.35 2.41
C THR A 233 12.79 -19.51 1.37
N CYS A 234 13.49 -20.65 1.41
CA CYS A 234 14.42 -21.03 0.35
C CYS A 234 13.66 -21.19 -0.98
N LEU A 235 14.06 -20.44 -2.01
CA LEU A 235 13.39 -20.48 -3.31
C LEU A 235 13.43 -21.88 -3.95
N SER A 236 14.52 -22.63 -3.76
CA SER A 236 14.73 -23.96 -4.35
C SER A 236 14.02 -25.07 -3.58
N CYS A 237 14.29 -25.26 -2.28
CA CYS A 237 13.81 -26.41 -1.50
C CYS A 237 12.64 -26.09 -0.54
N LYS A 238 12.13 -24.85 -0.54
CA LYS A 238 11.02 -24.37 0.31
C LYS A 238 11.23 -24.51 1.83
N LYS A 239 12.44 -24.82 2.29
CA LYS A 239 12.81 -24.75 3.71
C LYS A 239 12.57 -23.33 4.24
N LYS A 240 11.77 -23.24 5.31
CA LYS A 240 11.52 -22.00 6.06
C LYS A 240 12.60 -21.73 7.11
N TYR A 241 12.83 -20.44 7.36
CA TYR A 241 13.77 -19.85 8.31
C TYR A 241 13.08 -18.74 9.10
N SER A 242 13.53 -18.50 10.33
CA SER A 242 13.04 -17.43 11.21
C SER A 242 13.63 -16.06 10.86
N GLN A 243 12.98 -14.99 11.30
CA GLN A 243 13.48 -13.62 11.27
C GLN A 243 14.92 -13.51 11.80
N GLN A 244 15.20 -14.14 12.96
CA GLN A 244 16.53 -14.12 13.57
C GLN A 244 17.60 -14.72 12.65
N TRP A 245 17.28 -15.81 11.95
CA TRP A 245 18.19 -16.40 10.96
C TRP A 245 18.38 -15.48 9.76
N LEU A 246 17.29 -14.88 9.24
CA LEU A 246 17.37 -13.90 8.13
C LEU A 246 18.25 -12.70 8.50
N ARG A 247 17.99 -12.04 9.64
CA ARG A 247 18.79 -10.90 10.13
C ARG A 247 20.27 -11.28 10.26
N ALA A 248 20.58 -12.42 10.90
CA ALA A 248 21.95 -12.89 11.03
C ALA A 248 22.65 -13.11 9.66
N GLN A 249 21.95 -13.65 8.66
CA GLN A 249 22.52 -13.86 7.33
C GLN A 249 22.66 -12.57 6.52
N VAL A 250 21.70 -11.64 6.57
CA VAL A 250 21.79 -10.34 5.88
C VAL A 250 22.88 -9.46 6.49
N ASN A 251 23.10 -9.54 7.80
CA ASN A 251 24.21 -8.83 8.44
C ASN A 251 25.57 -9.42 8.08
N ALA A 252 25.70 -10.75 8.06
CA ALA A 252 26.96 -11.46 7.84
C ALA A 252 27.34 -11.73 6.37
N THR A 253 26.40 -11.65 5.43
CA THR A 253 26.59 -12.04 4.02
C THR A 253 25.94 -11.06 3.05
N LYS A 254 26.39 -11.05 1.79
CA LYS A 254 25.74 -10.29 0.71
C LYS A 254 24.38 -10.87 0.28
N VAL A 255 24.23 -12.20 0.34
CA VAL A 255 23.02 -12.92 -0.09
C VAL A 255 22.82 -14.15 0.81
N PRO A 256 21.72 -14.25 1.59
CA PRO A 256 21.39 -15.42 2.39
C PRO A 256 21.19 -16.69 1.57
N HIS A 257 22.02 -17.71 1.82
CA HIS A 257 21.93 -19.01 1.16
C HIS A 257 21.41 -20.09 2.13
N CYS A 258 20.60 -21.00 1.61
CA CYS A 258 19.91 -22.03 2.39
C CYS A 258 20.88 -23.04 2.99
N ALA A 259 20.92 -23.14 4.32
CA ALA A 259 21.77 -24.09 5.05
C ALA A 259 21.52 -25.58 4.68
N VAL A 260 20.33 -25.91 4.16
CA VAL A 260 19.97 -27.29 3.77
C VAL A 260 20.46 -27.64 2.36
N CYS A 261 20.07 -26.89 1.33
CA CYS A 261 20.42 -27.21 -0.06
C CYS A 261 21.67 -26.46 -0.59
N LYS A 262 22.24 -25.56 0.22
CA LYS A 262 23.45 -24.73 -0.01
C LYS A 262 23.36 -23.71 -1.16
N ASN A 263 22.70 -24.05 -2.27
CA ASN A 263 22.69 -23.25 -3.50
C ASN A 263 21.43 -22.39 -3.66
N GLY A 264 20.39 -22.60 -2.85
CA GLY A 264 19.14 -21.87 -2.96
C GLY A 264 19.12 -20.61 -2.10
N VAL A 265 18.92 -19.44 -2.72
CA VAL A 265 18.70 -18.17 -2.02
C VAL A 265 17.49 -18.28 -1.09
N VAL A 266 17.61 -17.76 0.13
CA VAL A 266 16.50 -17.63 1.08
C VAL A 266 15.93 -16.22 0.97
N LYS A 267 14.75 -16.12 0.37
CA LYS A 267 14.02 -14.87 0.21
C LYS A 267 13.14 -14.64 1.46
N PRO A 268 13.06 -13.42 2.02
CA PRO A 268 12.05 -13.09 3.01
C PRO A 268 10.63 -13.34 2.47
N ASP A 269 9.70 -13.71 3.34
CA ASP A 269 8.31 -14.02 2.98
C ASP A 269 7.47 -12.73 2.76
N ILE A 270 8.06 -11.73 2.11
CA ILE A 270 7.43 -10.52 1.58
C ILE A 270 7.03 -10.73 0.11
N VAL A 271 5.99 -10.05 -0.36
CA VAL A 271 5.45 -10.19 -1.73
C VAL A 271 6.18 -9.21 -2.66
N PHE A 272 6.85 -9.74 -3.67
CA PHE A 272 7.47 -8.95 -4.74
C PHE A 272 6.45 -8.70 -5.88
N PHE A 273 6.65 -7.65 -6.67
CA PHE A 273 5.91 -7.46 -7.92
C PHE A 273 6.08 -8.69 -8.81
N GLY A 274 4.94 -9.21 -9.31
CA GLY A 274 4.85 -10.48 -10.03
C GLY A 274 4.62 -11.72 -9.16
N GLU A 275 4.56 -11.60 -7.83
CA GLU A 275 4.07 -12.66 -6.93
C GLU A 275 2.58 -12.43 -6.56
N SER A 276 1.86 -13.51 -6.28
CA SER A 276 0.50 -13.42 -5.73
C SER A 276 0.53 -13.05 -4.25
N LEU A 277 -0.45 -12.26 -3.80
CA LEU A 277 -0.66 -12.01 -2.37
C LEU A 277 -0.96 -13.34 -1.62
N PRO A 278 -0.67 -13.43 -0.30
CA PRO A 278 -0.88 -14.65 0.47
C PRO A 278 -2.36 -15.04 0.49
N SER A 279 -2.68 -16.34 0.36
CA SER A 279 -4.07 -16.82 0.38
C SER A 279 -4.87 -16.37 1.63
N ARG A 280 -4.17 -16.14 2.75
CA ARG A 280 -4.74 -15.59 3.99
C ARG A 280 -5.40 -14.22 3.77
N PHE A 281 -4.86 -13.37 2.89
CA PHE A 281 -5.43 -12.06 2.55
C PHE A 281 -6.87 -12.21 2.04
N PHE A 282 -7.03 -12.96 0.94
CA PHE A 282 -8.34 -13.20 0.32
C PHE A 282 -9.30 -13.96 1.25
N SER A 283 -8.83 -14.99 1.96
CA SER A 283 -9.70 -15.75 2.87
C SER A 283 -10.16 -14.92 4.07
N ALA A 284 -9.37 -13.95 4.52
CA ALA A 284 -9.73 -13.06 5.62
C ALA A 284 -10.65 -11.93 5.15
N SER A 285 -10.39 -11.31 3.98
CA SER A 285 -11.24 -10.21 3.49
C SER A 285 -12.69 -10.67 3.30
N LEU A 286 -12.89 -11.83 2.66
CA LEU A 286 -14.20 -12.45 2.47
C LEU A 286 -14.98 -12.74 3.77
N VAL A 287 -14.30 -12.87 4.92
CA VAL A 287 -14.91 -13.19 6.22
C VAL A 287 -15.03 -11.97 7.14
N ASP A 288 -14.14 -10.99 6.97
CA ASP A 288 -13.96 -9.89 7.90
C ASP A 288 -14.54 -8.57 7.38
N MET A 289 -14.38 -8.25 6.09
CA MET A 289 -14.91 -7.01 5.52
C MET A 289 -16.45 -6.93 5.57
N PRO A 290 -17.21 -8.01 5.26
CA PRO A 290 -18.68 -7.99 5.38
C PRO A 290 -19.21 -7.86 6.81
N LYS A 291 -18.37 -7.99 7.84
CA LYS A 291 -18.74 -7.76 9.25
C LYS A 291 -17.95 -6.61 9.89
N CYS A 292 -17.36 -5.76 9.07
CA CYS A 292 -16.73 -4.53 9.53
C CYS A 292 -17.82 -3.57 10.04
N GLY A 293 -17.80 -3.23 11.33
CA GLY A 293 -18.68 -2.21 11.92
C GLY A 293 -18.11 -0.79 11.80
N LEU A 294 -16.77 -0.66 11.71
CA LEU A 294 -16.05 0.58 11.47
C LEU A 294 -14.72 0.26 10.76
N LEU A 295 -14.47 0.91 9.61
CA LEU A 295 -13.20 0.81 8.91
C LEU A 295 -12.30 1.99 9.30
N ILE A 296 -11.07 1.74 9.73
CA ILE A 296 -10.07 2.78 9.99
C ILE A 296 -8.88 2.58 9.03
N ILE A 297 -8.66 3.57 8.17
CA ILE A 297 -7.62 3.59 7.14
C ILE A 297 -6.52 4.54 7.61
N MET A 298 -5.27 4.08 7.67
CA MET A 298 -4.15 4.89 8.19
C MET A 298 -2.90 4.81 7.30
N GLY A 299 -2.35 5.95 6.91
CA GLY A 299 -1.01 6.04 6.32
C GLY A 299 -0.82 5.26 5.02
N THR A 300 -1.86 5.13 4.19
CA THR A 300 -1.80 4.47 2.88
C THR A 300 -2.26 5.41 1.78
N SER A 301 -1.74 5.24 0.56
CA SER A 301 -2.18 5.97 -0.62
C SER A 301 -3.36 5.33 -1.35
N LEU A 302 -3.75 4.10 -0.97
CA LEU A 302 -4.79 3.31 -1.63
C LEU A 302 -4.62 3.15 -3.17
N VAL A 303 -3.37 3.11 -3.67
CA VAL A 303 -3.10 2.90 -5.12
C VAL A 303 -2.72 1.46 -5.50
N VAL A 304 -2.40 0.62 -4.52
CA VAL A 304 -1.90 -0.75 -4.77
C VAL A 304 -3.05 -1.75 -4.63
N HIS A 305 -3.47 -2.34 -5.76
CA HIS A 305 -4.47 -3.40 -5.79
C HIS A 305 -3.84 -4.79 -5.54
N PRO A 306 -4.58 -5.75 -4.98
CA PRO A 306 -6.00 -5.67 -4.57
C PRO A 306 -6.23 -5.04 -3.18
N PHE A 307 -5.19 -4.58 -2.46
CA PHE A 307 -5.38 -3.99 -1.13
C PHE A 307 -6.31 -2.78 -1.15
N ALA A 308 -6.17 -1.91 -2.15
CA ALA A 308 -6.97 -0.69 -2.30
C ALA A 308 -8.49 -0.96 -2.41
N SER A 309 -8.94 -2.05 -3.02
CA SER A 309 -10.38 -2.32 -3.22
C SER A 309 -11.10 -2.79 -1.96
N LEU A 310 -10.37 -3.17 -0.90
CA LEU A 310 -10.98 -3.56 0.38
C LEU A 310 -11.87 -2.45 0.98
N VAL A 311 -11.62 -1.17 0.67
CA VAL A 311 -12.43 -0.05 1.19
C VAL A 311 -13.90 -0.13 0.78
N ASP A 312 -14.22 -0.87 -0.29
CA ASP A 312 -15.56 -1.07 -0.83
C ASP A 312 -16.16 -2.46 -0.49
N GLU A 313 -15.40 -3.34 0.17
CA GLU A 313 -15.86 -4.67 0.62
C GLU A 313 -16.60 -4.63 1.98
N VAL A 314 -16.84 -3.44 2.55
CA VAL A 314 -17.61 -3.22 3.79
C VAL A 314 -19.08 -2.91 3.51
N PRO A 315 -20.04 -3.27 4.40
CA PRO A 315 -21.46 -2.95 4.24
C PRO A 315 -21.71 -1.47 3.92
N ALA A 316 -22.72 -1.16 3.09
CA ALA A 316 -22.92 0.16 2.47
C ALA A 316 -23.13 1.34 3.45
N ASP A 317 -23.52 1.06 4.69
CA ASP A 317 -23.73 2.04 5.76
C ASP A 317 -22.62 2.04 6.83
N THR A 318 -21.54 1.28 6.63
CA THR A 318 -20.38 1.20 7.52
C THR A 318 -19.59 2.51 7.51
N PRO A 319 -19.37 3.16 8.67
CA PRO A 319 -18.47 4.30 8.77
C PRO A 319 -17.03 3.95 8.35
N ARG A 320 -16.37 4.87 7.65
CA ARG A 320 -14.97 4.75 7.23
C ARG A 320 -14.22 6.01 7.64
N LEU A 321 -13.17 5.86 8.47
CA LEU A 321 -12.29 6.95 8.88
C LEU A 321 -10.94 6.82 8.16
N LEU A 322 -10.53 7.87 7.44
CA LEU A 322 -9.15 8.04 6.96
C LEU A 322 -8.37 8.96 7.91
N ILE A 323 -7.25 8.48 8.45
CA ILE A 323 -6.23 9.29 9.11
C ILE A 323 -5.00 9.31 8.19
N ASN A 324 -4.76 10.44 7.53
CA ASN A 324 -3.67 10.57 6.56
C ASN A 324 -3.28 12.03 6.30
N LEU A 325 -2.12 12.27 5.71
CA LEU A 325 -1.67 13.62 5.35
C LEU A 325 -2.50 14.28 4.23
N GLN A 326 -3.09 13.47 3.36
CA GLN A 326 -3.88 13.90 2.19
C GLN A 326 -5.09 12.96 2.00
N PRO A 327 -6.20 13.44 1.42
CA PRO A 327 -7.31 12.58 1.04
C PRO A 327 -6.87 11.57 -0.03
N VAL A 328 -7.31 10.32 0.10
CA VAL A 328 -6.94 9.21 -0.80
C VAL A 328 -8.14 8.30 -1.07
N GLY A 329 -8.10 7.57 -2.18
CA GLY A 329 -9.17 6.66 -2.59
C GLY A 329 -10.48 7.36 -2.96
N THR A 330 -10.41 8.59 -3.48
CA THR A 330 -11.58 9.45 -3.81
C THR A 330 -12.51 8.90 -4.89
N ASN A 331 -12.13 7.81 -5.58
CA ASN A 331 -13.04 7.06 -6.47
C ASN A 331 -14.06 6.21 -5.68
N SER A 332 -13.78 5.98 -4.39
CA SER A 332 -14.51 5.07 -3.49
C SER A 332 -14.98 5.78 -2.21
N LEU A 333 -14.23 6.79 -1.75
CA LEU A 333 -14.40 7.49 -0.48
C LEU A 333 -14.81 8.96 -0.73
N ARG A 334 -15.96 9.35 -0.20
CA ARG A 334 -16.75 10.52 -0.58
C ARG A 334 -16.58 11.70 0.36
N TYR A 335 -15.34 12.06 0.69
CA TYR A 335 -15.08 13.16 1.63
C TYR A 335 -15.69 14.47 1.11
N GLU A 336 -16.38 15.19 2.00
CA GLU A 336 -16.98 16.50 1.70
C GLU A 336 -18.05 16.53 0.57
N GLU A 337 -18.47 15.38 0.03
CA GLU A 337 -19.60 15.28 -0.90
C GLU A 337 -20.95 15.52 -0.18
N ALA A 338 -21.93 16.09 -0.90
CA ALA A 338 -23.26 16.36 -0.35
C ALA A 338 -24.04 15.08 0.03
N GLU A 339 -23.74 13.98 -0.66
CA GLU A 339 -24.29 12.64 -0.43
C GLU A 339 -23.46 11.80 0.55
N ASN A 340 -22.43 12.37 1.20
CA ASN A 340 -21.64 11.65 2.18
C ASN A 340 -22.45 11.37 3.45
N ILE A 341 -22.46 10.10 3.85
CA ILE A 341 -23.16 9.60 5.05
C ILE A 341 -22.25 8.84 6.02
N ARG A 342 -20.97 8.63 5.68
CA ARG A 342 -20.14 7.63 6.38
C ARG A 342 -18.63 7.85 6.33
N ASP A 343 -18.12 8.68 5.42
CA ASP A 343 -16.69 8.82 5.16
C ASP A 343 -16.14 10.06 5.88
N VAL A 344 -15.22 9.84 6.82
CA VAL A 344 -14.56 10.89 7.60
C VAL A 344 -13.09 10.96 7.20
N PHE A 345 -12.61 12.16 6.87
CA PHE A 345 -11.18 12.42 6.69
C PHE A 345 -10.66 13.27 7.86
N TRP A 346 -9.60 12.79 8.50
CA TRP A 346 -8.82 13.57 9.46
C TRP A 346 -7.42 13.79 8.89
N GLN A 347 -7.09 15.06 8.65
CA GLN A 347 -5.81 15.44 8.04
C GLN A 347 -4.70 15.55 9.09
N GLY A 348 -3.66 14.73 8.94
CA GLY A 348 -2.45 14.82 9.75
C GLY A 348 -1.67 13.50 9.85
N GLU A 349 -0.65 13.51 10.70
CA GLU A 349 0.18 12.33 10.99
C GLU A 349 -0.62 11.24 11.70
N CYS A 350 -0.32 9.97 11.37
CA CYS A 350 -1.01 8.81 11.94
C CYS A 350 -0.97 8.77 13.48
N ASP A 351 0.16 9.14 14.07
CA ASP A 351 0.35 9.18 15.52
C ASP A 351 -0.51 10.23 16.21
N GLU A 352 -0.67 11.41 15.61
CA GLU A 352 -1.48 12.48 16.19
C GLU A 352 -2.97 12.18 16.05
N GLY A 353 -3.40 11.59 14.93
CA GLY A 353 -4.76 11.08 14.76
C GLY A 353 -5.09 9.97 15.77
N ALA A 354 -4.18 9.01 15.97
CA ALA A 354 -4.31 7.95 16.97
C ALA A 354 -4.38 8.50 18.40
N LYS A 355 -3.48 9.41 18.78
CA LYS A 355 -3.49 10.06 20.11
C LYS A 355 -4.77 10.89 20.33
N ARG A 356 -5.24 11.61 19.30
CA ARG A 356 -6.48 12.40 19.36
C ARG A 356 -7.69 11.50 19.54
N LEU A 357 -7.82 10.43 18.76
CA LEU A 357 -8.92 9.48 18.88
C LEU A 357 -8.89 8.77 20.24
N ALA A 358 -7.72 8.29 20.70
CA ALA A 358 -7.57 7.74 22.05
C ALA A 358 -7.99 8.73 23.15
N LYS A 359 -7.65 10.03 23.01
CA LYS A 359 -8.09 11.07 23.95
C LYS A 359 -9.61 11.28 23.94
N LEU A 360 -10.24 11.28 22.77
CA LEU A 360 -11.71 11.40 22.64
C LEU A 360 -12.43 10.17 23.23
N LEU A 361 -11.79 9.00 23.20
CA LEU A 361 -12.29 7.75 23.79
C LEU A 361 -11.98 7.62 25.29
N GLY A 362 -11.17 8.51 25.87
CA GLY A 362 -10.71 8.44 27.26
C GLY A 362 -9.63 7.40 27.52
N TRP A 363 -8.93 6.93 26.48
CA TRP A 363 -7.91 5.88 26.55
C TRP A 363 -6.47 6.43 26.46
N ASP A 364 -6.26 7.74 26.54
CA ASP A 364 -4.94 8.36 26.32
C ASP A 364 -3.88 7.90 27.33
N GLN A 365 -4.28 7.67 28.59
CA GLN A 365 -3.38 7.15 29.61
C GLN A 365 -3.01 5.68 29.38
N GLU A 366 -3.94 4.87 28.88
CA GLU A 366 -3.67 3.46 28.51
C GLU A 366 -2.73 3.38 27.30
N LEU A 367 -2.93 4.24 26.30
CA LEU A 367 -2.03 4.34 25.14
C LEU A 367 -0.60 4.72 25.56
N LYS A 368 -0.45 5.73 26.44
CA LYS A 368 0.86 6.11 27.00
C LYS A 368 1.54 4.96 27.75
N MET A 369 0.78 4.18 28.51
CA MET A 369 1.32 3.01 29.24
C MET A 369 1.76 1.90 28.29
N LEU A 370 1.03 1.65 27.19
CA LEU A 370 1.42 0.67 26.18
C LEU A 370 2.69 1.07 25.43
N ILE A 371 2.80 2.34 25.02
CA ILE A 371 4.01 2.88 24.35
C ILE A 371 5.22 2.72 25.27
N LYS A 372 5.14 3.22 26.52
CA LYS A 372 6.24 3.13 27.48
C LYS A 372 6.67 1.67 27.74
N LYS A 373 5.72 0.74 27.87
CA LYS A 373 6.00 -0.69 28.05
C LYS A 373 6.70 -1.34 26.83
N SER A 374 6.69 -0.69 25.68
CA SER A 374 7.41 -1.09 24.45
C SER A 374 8.84 -0.51 24.41
N GLU A 375 8.99 0.73 24.90
CA GLU A 375 10.27 1.42 25.06
C GLU A 375 11.14 0.77 26.16
N ASP A 376 10.53 0.30 27.25
CA ASP A 376 11.18 -0.41 28.36
C ASP A 376 11.62 -1.86 28.04
N LYS A 377 11.53 -2.31 26.77
CA LYS A 377 11.94 -3.66 26.29
C LYS A 377 13.16 -3.63 25.37
#